data_AF-A0A356E7B3-F1
#
_entry.id   AF-A0A356E7B3-F1
#
_cell.length_a   1.000
_cell.length_b   1.000
_cell.length_c   1.000
_cell.angle_alpha   90.00
_cell.angle_beta   90.00
_cell.angle_gamma   90.00
#
_symmetry.space_group_name_H-M   'P 1'
#
loop_
_entity.id
_entity.type
_entity.pdbx_description
1 polymer ?
#
loop_
_entity_poly.entity_id
_entity_poly.type
_entity_poly.pdbx_seq_one_letter_code
_entity_poly.pdbx_strand_id
1 'polypeptide(L)'
;FGDTLGSYDIKPGTYVMLPAYGATTPREATGTAVDTIYVYPFWHWVGGPWSWVKSGVQVIDSRAKAMDREALLEQAQDPYVTFREAYYQNLEYRAKDGNVKQT
;
A
#
# COMPACT_ATOMS: atom_id res chain seq x y z
N PHE A 1 -5.35 9.13 2.52
CA PHE A 1 -4.74 10.44 2.25
C PHE A 1 -3.52 10.40 1.32
N GLY A 2 -2.78 9.28 1.18
CA GLY A 2 -1.66 9.19 0.23
C GLY A 2 -2.08 9.40 -1.23
N ASP A 3 -3.18 8.75 -1.63
CA ASP A 3 -3.75 8.88 -2.98
C ASP A 3 -4.26 10.29 -3.28
N THR A 4 -4.86 10.95 -2.29
CA THR A 4 -5.33 12.33 -2.45
C THR A 4 -4.16 13.25 -2.72
N LEU A 5 -3.04 13.12 -2.00
CA LEU A 5 -1.81 13.86 -2.32
C LEU A 5 -1.29 13.53 -3.72
N GLY A 6 -1.41 12.27 -4.15
CA GLY A 6 -1.07 11.85 -5.52
C GLY A 6 -1.93 12.50 -6.60
N SER A 7 -3.22 12.69 -6.37
CA SER A 7 -4.11 13.40 -7.31
C SER A 7 -3.74 14.88 -7.48
N TYR A 8 -3.10 15.49 -6.47
CA TYR A 8 -2.52 16.83 -6.52
C TYR A 8 -1.08 16.85 -7.08
N ASP A 9 -0.66 15.81 -7.80
CA ASP A 9 0.66 15.67 -8.42
C ASP A 9 1.84 15.66 -7.44
N ILE A 10 1.59 15.32 -6.17
CA ILE A 10 2.67 15.17 -5.18
C ILE A 10 3.36 13.82 -5.41
N LYS A 11 4.65 13.91 -5.73
CA LYS A 11 5.50 12.74 -5.98
C LYS A 11 5.58 11.84 -4.74
N PRO A 12 5.61 10.51 -4.92
CA PRO A 12 5.67 9.56 -3.81
C PRO A 12 6.95 9.69 -2.97
N GLY A 13 8.08 10.07 -3.59
CA GLY A 13 9.39 10.16 -2.93
C GLY A 13 10.15 8.83 -2.95
N THR A 14 11.11 8.68 -2.05
CA THR A 14 11.99 7.49 -1.98
C THR A 14 11.21 6.23 -1.60
N TYR A 15 11.45 5.14 -2.32
CA TYR A 15 10.95 3.82 -1.95
C TYR A 15 11.75 3.24 -0.78
N VAL A 16 11.04 2.77 0.25
CA VAL A 16 11.62 2.09 1.40
C VAL A 16 10.86 0.80 1.64
N MET A 17 11.58 -0.31 1.75
CA MET A 17 11.01 -1.59 2.17
C MET A 17 11.23 -1.75 3.66
N LEU A 18 10.15 -1.68 4.45
CA LEU A 18 10.23 -1.84 5.90
C LEU A 18 10.03 -3.30 6.30
N PRO A 19 10.77 -3.80 7.32
CA PRO A 19 10.52 -5.11 7.89
C PRO A 19 9.07 -5.24 8.39
N ALA A 20 8.41 -6.34 8.05
CA ALA A 20 7.00 -6.67 8.36
C ALA A 20 5.92 -5.74 7.75
N TYR A 21 6.18 -4.43 7.59
CA TYR A 21 5.22 -3.49 7.02
C TYR A 21 5.17 -3.54 5.48
N GLY A 22 6.31 -3.79 4.83
CA GLY A 22 6.41 -3.88 3.38
C GLY A 22 6.80 -2.57 2.70
N ALA A 23 6.43 -2.42 1.43
CA ALA A 23 6.77 -1.27 0.61
C ALA A 23 6.07 0.00 1.10
N THR A 24 6.84 1.08 1.24
CA THR A 24 6.32 2.39 1.60
C THR A 24 7.10 3.51 0.95
N THR A 25 6.49 4.68 0.90
CA THR A 25 7.11 5.94 0.46
C THR A 25 6.74 7.04 1.45
N PRO A 26 7.50 8.14 1.53
CA PRO A 26 7.18 9.26 2.42
C PRO A 26 5.73 9.76 2.28
N ARG A 27 5.20 9.80 1.05
CA ARG A 27 3.81 10.20 0.79
C ARG A 27 2.79 9.20 1.34
N GLU A 28 3.01 7.91 1.11
CA GLU A 28 2.08 6.87 1.61
C GLU A 28 2.17 6.72 3.13
N ALA A 29 3.36 6.84 3.72
CA ALA A 29 3.57 6.78 5.16
C ALA A 29 2.87 7.94 5.90
N THR A 30 3.05 9.17 5.40
CA THR A 30 2.35 10.34 5.94
C THR A 30 0.85 10.24 5.72
N GLY A 31 0.42 9.77 4.54
CA GLY A 31 -0.99 9.53 4.25
C GLY A 31 -1.65 8.52 5.20
N THR A 32 -0.98 7.40 5.44
CA THR A 32 -1.44 6.35 6.36
C THR A 32 -1.47 6.84 7.80
N ALA A 33 -0.48 7.64 8.23
CA ALA A 33 -0.47 8.23 9.56
C ALA A 33 -1.67 9.17 9.77
N VAL A 34 -1.97 10.02 8.78
CA VAL A 34 -3.15 10.91 8.82
C VAL A 34 -4.44 10.10 8.83
N ASP A 35 -4.56 9.08 7.96
CA ASP A 35 -5.77 8.25 7.89
C ASP A 35 -6.02 7.50 9.21
N THR A 36 -4.95 6.98 9.84
CA THR A 36 -5.03 6.24 11.10
C THR A 36 -5.44 7.14 12.28
N ILE A 37 -4.93 8.37 12.32
CA ILE A 37 -5.20 9.32 13.42
C ILE A 37 -6.58 9.97 13.26
N TYR A 38 -6.96 10.35 12.03
CA TYR A 38 -8.11 11.23 11.80
C TYR A 38 -9.30 10.57 11.09
N VAL A 39 -9.08 9.58 10.21
CA VAL A 39 -10.14 9.04 9.31
C VAL A 39 -10.68 7.69 9.78
N TYR A 40 -9.86 6.87 10.44
CA TYR A 40 -10.26 5.57 10.98
C TYR A 40 -10.40 5.61 12.51
N PRO A 41 -11.51 6.14 13.07
CA PRO A 41 -11.78 6.09 14.51
C PRO A 41 -12.21 4.69 14.97
N PHE A 42 -11.98 3.63 14.17
CA PHE A 42 -12.24 2.25 14.58
C PHE A 42 -11.54 1.94 15.90
N TRP A 43 -10.37 2.55 16.12
CA TRP A 43 -9.65 2.36 17.38
C TRP A 43 -10.39 2.92 18.60
N HIS A 44 -11.12 4.00 18.39
CA HIS A 44 -11.93 4.67 19.40
C HIS A 44 -13.34 4.05 19.56
N TRP A 45 -13.91 3.44 18.51
CA TRP A 45 -15.31 2.99 18.49
C TRP A 45 -15.50 1.50 18.85
N VAL A 46 -14.57 0.63 18.46
CA VAL A 46 -14.71 -0.84 18.69
C VAL A 46 -13.82 -1.33 19.83
N GLY A 47 -12.72 -0.63 20.14
CA GLY A 47 -11.91 -0.80 21.35
C GLY A 47 -11.21 -2.17 21.54
N GLY A 48 -9.89 -2.16 21.78
CA GLY A 48 -9.17 -3.31 22.34
C GLY A 48 -8.93 -4.51 21.40
N PRO A 49 -9.22 -5.76 21.79
CA PRO A 49 -8.78 -6.96 21.07
C PRO A 49 -9.32 -7.08 19.63
N TRP A 50 -10.47 -6.46 19.32
CA TRP A 50 -11.09 -6.62 17.99
C TRP A 50 -10.38 -5.92 16.84
N SER A 51 -9.67 -4.81 17.07
CA SER A 51 -8.86 -4.23 15.99
C SER A 51 -7.61 -5.06 15.70
N TRP A 52 -7.05 -5.72 16.71
CA TRP A 52 -5.95 -6.66 16.52
C TRP A 52 -6.40 -7.86 15.69
N VAL A 53 -7.58 -8.42 16.00
CA VAL A 53 -8.18 -9.50 15.22
C VAL A 53 -8.47 -9.05 13.79
N LYS A 54 -9.11 -7.88 13.60
CA LYS A 54 -9.37 -7.32 12.27
C LYS A 54 -8.08 -7.16 11.46
N SER A 55 -7.06 -6.53 12.06
CA SER A 55 -5.77 -6.32 11.41
C SER A 55 -5.11 -7.66 11.04
N GLY A 56 -5.15 -8.64 11.94
CA GLY A 56 -4.64 -10.00 11.67
C GLY A 56 -5.35 -10.67 10.50
N VAL A 57 -6.69 -10.61 10.45
CA VAL A 57 -7.48 -11.17 9.35
C VAL A 57 -7.16 -10.44 8.03
N GLN A 58 -7.03 -9.12 8.05
CA GLN A 58 -6.68 -8.32 6.87
C GLN A 58 -5.30 -8.68 6.33
N VAL A 59 -4.32 -8.94 7.20
CA VAL A 59 -2.98 -9.39 6.79
C VAL A 59 -3.05 -10.75 6.11
N ILE A 60 -3.78 -11.71 6.67
CA ILE A 60 -3.94 -13.05 6.10
C ILE A 60 -4.64 -12.98 4.74
N ASP A 61 -5.75 -12.24 4.65
CA ASP A 61 -6.49 -12.04 3.39
C ASP A 61 -5.62 -11.39 2.31
N SER A 62 -4.81 -10.39 2.68
CA SER A 62 -3.88 -9.74 1.75
C SER A 62 -2.82 -10.70 1.23
N ARG A 63 -2.27 -11.57 2.09
CA ARG A 63 -1.30 -12.59 1.68
C ARG A 63 -1.94 -13.65 0.78
N ALA A 64 -3.16 -14.09 1.10
CA ALA A 64 -3.89 -15.04 0.28
C ALA A 64 -4.12 -14.51 -1.14
N LYS A 65 -4.53 -13.24 -1.28
CA LYS A 65 -4.71 -12.58 -2.58
C LYS A 65 -3.42 -12.38 -3.37
N ALA A 66 -2.27 -12.30 -2.68
CA ALA A 66 -0.97 -12.16 -3.31
C ALA A 66 -0.41 -13.49 -3.83
N MET A 67 -0.83 -14.63 -3.25
CA MET A 67 -0.31 -15.96 -3.55
C MET A 67 -0.45 -16.32 -5.04
N ASP A 68 -1.57 -15.96 -5.67
CA ASP A 68 -1.81 -16.22 -7.10
C ASP A 68 -0.84 -15.47 -8.04
N ARG A 69 -0.24 -14.38 -7.56
CA ARG A 69 0.67 -13.51 -8.34
C ARG A 69 2.13 -13.70 -7.96
N GLU A 70 2.42 -14.51 -6.93
CA GLU A 70 3.76 -14.73 -6.41
C GLU A 70 4.66 -15.40 -7.46
N ALA A 71 4.13 -16.37 -8.20
CA ALA A 71 4.86 -17.06 -9.27
C ALA A 71 5.38 -16.11 -10.36
N LEU A 72 4.67 -15.00 -10.63
CA LEU A 72 5.12 -13.99 -11.60
C LEU A 72 6.34 -13.21 -11.10
N LEU A 73 6.42 -12.97 -9.80
CA LEU A 73 7.56 -12.31 -9.17
C LEU A 73 8.75 -13.25 -9.03
N GLU A 74 8.52 -14.53 -8.70
CA GLU A 74 9.57 -15.54 -8.59
C GLU A 74 10.28 -15.84 -9.91
N GLN A 75 9.56 -15.73 -11.04
CA GLN A 75 10.12 -15.92 -12.38
C GLN A 75 10.85 -14.68 -12.91
N ALA A 76 10.79 -13.54 -12.21
CA ALA A 76 11.44 -12.31 -12.64
C ALA A 76 12.97 -12.40 -12.45
N GLN A 77 13.71 -11.74 -13.34
CA GLN A 77 15.17 -11.67 -13.25
C GLN A 77 15.64 -10.91 -12.01
N ASP A 78 14.90 -9.87 -11.59
CA ASP A 78 15.14 -9.12 -10.35
C ASP A 78 13.79 -8.90 -9.64
N PRO A 79 13.40 -9.79 -8.70
CA PRO A 79 12.12 -9.71 -8.01
C PRO A 79 11.94 -8.40 -7.24
N TYR A 80 13.02 -7.83 -6.70
CA TYR A 80 12.95 -6.61 -5.90
C TYR A 80 12.65 -5.39 -6.76
N VAL A 81 13.37 -5.24 -7.88
CA VAL A 81 13.14 -4.15 -8.81
C VAL A 81 11.77 -4.30 -9.48
N THR A 82 11.40 -5.50 -9.92
CA THR A 82 10.07 -5.75 -10.51
C THR A 82 8.94 -5.37 -9.54
N PHE A 83 9.06 -5.76 -8.26
CA PHE A 83 8.08 -5.38 -7.26
C PHE A 83 8.03 -3.86 -7.02
N ARG A 84 9.20 -3.20 -6.94
CA ARG A 84 9.29 -1.74 -6.77
C ARG A 84 8.61 -0.98 -7.92
N GLU A 85 8.85 -1.38 -9.16
CA GLU A 85 8.23 -0.73 -10.33
C GLU A 85 6.72 -0.99 -10.36
N ALA A 86 6.28 -2.22 -10.10
CA ALA A 86 4.86 -2.54 -9.99
C ALA A 86 4.17 -1.74 -8.87
N TYR A 87 4.86 -1.51 -7.75
CA TYR A 87 4.38 -0.67 -6.65
C TYR A 87 4.18 0.78 -7.11
N TYR A 88 5.14 1.39 -7.81
CA TYR A 88 4.97 2.75 -8.34
C TYR A 88 3.87 2.85 -9.39
N GLN A 89 3.76 1.87 -10.30
CA GLN A 89 2.67 1.80 -11.27
C GLN A 89 1.30 1.75 -10.57
N ASN A 90 1.18 0.97 -9.49
CA ASN A 90 -0.05 0.91 -8.70
C ASN A 90 -0.37 2.25 -8.01
N LEU A 91 0.65 2.96 -7.49
CA LEU A 91 0.45 4.29 -6.91
C LEU A 91 -0.01 5.32 -7.93
N GLU A 92 0.54 5.31 -9.14
CA GLU A 92 0.09 6.19 -10.21
C GLU A 92 -1.32 5.85 -10.67
N TYR A 93 -1.63 4.56 -10.79
CA TYR A 93 -2.98 4.08 -11.12
C TYR A 93 -4.01 4.59 -10.11
N ARG A 94 -3.74 4.48 -8.80
CA ARG A 94 -4.61 4.95 -7.72
C ARG A 94 -4.75 6.47 -7.72
N ALA A 95 -3.64 7.20 -7.89
CA ALA A 95 -3.64 8.66 -7.92
C ALA A 95 -4.44 9.25 -9.10
N LYS A 96 -4.51 8.54 -10.22
CA LYS A 96 -5.22 8.96 -11.45
C LYS A 96 -6.61 8.31 -11.62
N ASP A 97 -7.11 7.65 -10.58
CA ASP A 97 -8.41 6.94 -10.59
C ASP A 97 -8.58 6.00 -11.80
N GLY A 98 -7.51 5.27 -12.13
CA GLY A 98 -7.48 4.33 -13.26
C GLY A 98 -7.22 4.94 -14.64
N ASN A 99 -7.13 6.27 -14.78
CA ASN A 99 -6.80 6.95 -16.04
C ASN A 99 -5.29 7.03 -16.29
N VAL A 100 -4.60 5.89 -16.31
CA VAL A 100 -3.21 5.81 -16.75
C VAL A 100 -3.16 5.62 -18.27
N LYS A 101 -2.50 6.54 -18.97
CA LYS A 101 -2.18 6.36 -20.40
C LYS A 101 -1.36 5.08 -20.54
N GLN A 102 -1.88 4.11 -21.27
CA GLN A 102 -1.09 2.96 -21.72
C GLN A 102 -0.08 3.48 -22.74
N THR A 103 1.17 3.63 -22.32
CA THR A 103 2.31 3.88 -23.20
C THR A 103 3.14 2.62 -23.34
#